data_AF-A0AAJ2B1W3-F1
#
_entry.id   AF-A0AAJ2B1W3-F1
#
_cell.length_a   1.000
_cell.length_b   1.000
_cell.length_c   1.000
_cell.angle_alpha   90.00
_cell.angle_beta   90.00
_cell.angle_gamma   90.00
#
_symmetry.space_group_name_H-M   'P 1'
#
loop_
_entity.id
_entity.type
_entity.pdbx_description
1 polymer ?
#
loop_
_entity_poly.entity_id
_entity_poly.type
_entity_poly.pdbx_seq_one_letter_code
_entity_poly.pdbx_strand_id
1 'polypeptide(L)'
;MLDREGFRPNVGIILLNARNEVFWGKRLREHSWQFPQGGIKYGETPVQAMYRELHEETGLLPEHVKVVGRTRDWLRYEVPDKFIKREVRGHYRGQKQIWFLLRMVGRDCDICLRATDHPEFDAWRWNEYWVPLDAVIEFKRDVYQLALTELSRFLRRTNTRGERGERAAHHGPRYPRVIQTMTIETPAVTAAGAAVQAECTVSEEVRIIARRSSCD
;
A
#
# COMPACT_ATOMS: atom_id res chain seq x y z
N MET A 1 7.43 -0.38 -23.11
CA MET A 1 7.87 0.92 -23.63
C MET A 1 9.25 1.23 -23.06
N LEU A 2 10.16 1.72 -23.90
CA LEU A 2 11.46 2.29 -23.53
C LEU A 2 11.49 3.74 -24.04
N ASP A 3 12.38 4.57 -23.50
CA ASP A 3 12.69 5.87 -24.09
C ASP A 3 13.80 5.77 -25.17
N ARG A 4 14.16 6.93 -25.75
CA ARG A 4 15.22 7.05 -26.78
C ARG A 4 16.62 6.70 -26.27
N GLU A 5 16.82 6.64 -24.95
CA GLU A 5 18.10 6.32 -24.32
C GLU A 5 18.19 4.82 -23.93
N GLY A 6 17.13 4.04 -24.14
CA GLY A 6 17.04 2.62 -23.78
C GLY A 6 16.57 2.36 -22.34
N PHE A 7 16.09 3.38 -21.61
CA PHE A 7 15.62 3.23 -20.23
C PHE A 7 14.09 3.03 -20.18
N ARG A 8 13.65 2.09 -19.33
CA ARG A 8 12.23 1.86 -19.04
C ARG A 8 11.76 2.79 -17.92
N PRO A 9 10.64 3.54 -18.09
CA PRO A 9 10.07 4.34 -17.02
C PRO A 9 9.43 3.46 -15.94
N ASN A 10 9.72 3.80 -14.68
CA ASN A 10 9.44 2.97 -13.51
C ASN A 10 9.14 3.87 -12.29
N VAL A 11 8.52 3.31 -11.25
CA VAL A 11 8.30 3.98 -9.95
C VAL A 11 8.81 3.09 -8.82
N GLY A 12 9.44 3.70 -7.82
CA GLY A 12 9.85 3.02 -6.58
C GLY A 12 9.11 3.58 -5.37
N ILE A 13 8.85 2.75 -4.36
CA ILE A 13 8.00 3.09 -3.21
C ILE A 13 8.73 2.84 -1.90
N ILE A 14 9.03 3.91 -1.16
CA ILE A 14 9.47 3.81 0.23
C ILE A 14 8.25 4.02 1.12
N LEU A 15 7.66 2.92 1.60
CA LEU A 15 6.51 2.93 2.51
C LEU A 15 6.99 2.98 3.96
N LEU A 16 6.63 4.05 4.69
CA LEU A 16 6.94 4.22 6.11
C LEU A 16 5.77 3.78 7.00
N ASN A 17 6.02 3.07 8.10
CA ASN A 17 5.05 2.92 9.18
C ASN A 17 5.04 4.13 10.13
N ALA A 18 4.32 4.04 11.25
CA ALA A 18 4.25 5.10 12.26
C ALA A 18 5.61 5.42 12.93
N ARG A 19 6.54 4.46 13.00
CA ARG A 19 7.85 4.59 13.67
C ARG A 19 8.97 5.15 12.77
N ASN A 20 8.66 5.51 11.52
CA ASN A 20 9.63 5.82 10.45
C ASN A 20 10.48 4.61 9.99
N GLU A 21 10.10 3.39 10.34
CA GLU A 21 10.64 2.20 9.71
C GLU A 21 10.04 2.05 8.30
N VAL A 22 10.81 1.48 7.38
CA VAL A 22 10.43 1.25 5.99
C VAL A 22 10.02 -0.20 5.76
N PHE A 23 9.05 -0.42 4.87
CA PHE A 23 8.71 -1.74 4.36
C PHE A 23 9.92 -2.31 3.59
N TRP A 24 10.27 -3.55 3.87
CA TRP A 24 11.39 -4.25 3.23
C TRP A 24 10.91 -5.62 2.75
N GLY A 25 10.85 -5.81 1.43
CA GLY A 25 10.34 -7.03 0.81
C GLY A 25 11.47 -7.96 0.37
N LYS A 26 11.38 -9.24 0.74
CA LYS A 26 12.25 -10.31 0.25
C LYS A 26 11.71 -10.82 -1.08
N ARG A 27 12.54 -10.80 -2.12
CA ARG A 27 12.12 -11.18 -3.48
C ARG A 27 11.79 -12.67 -3.56
N LEU A 28 10.70 -12.99 -4.27
CA LEU A 28 10.18 -14.34 -4.43
C LEU A 28 11.26 -15.27 -5.03
N ARG A 29 11.58 -16.37 -4.33
CA ARG A 29 12.61 -17.36 -4.71
C ARG A 29 14.05 -16.83 -4.74
N GLU A 30 14.31 -15.64 -4.20
CA GLU A 30 15.66 -15.09 -4.02
C GLU A 30 15.97 -14.78 -2.55
N HIS A 31 17.25 -14.54 -2.25
CA HIS A 31 17.71 -14.06 -0.94
C HIS A 31 17.92 -12.53 -0.90
N SER A 32 17.71 -11.84 -2.02
CA SER A 32 17.82 -10.39 -2.14
C SER A 32 16.57 -9.69 -1.58
N TRP A 33 16.75 -8.48 -1.05
CA TRP A 33 15.68 -7.64 -0.53
C TRP A 33 15.62 -6.31 -1.28
N GLN A 34 14.42 -5.74 -1.43
CA GLN A 34 14.21 -4.48 -2.12
C GLN A 34 12.95 -3.75 -1.63
N PHE A 35 12.80 -2.50 -2.05
CA PHE A 35 11.53 -1.77 -1.98
C PHE A 35 10.58 -2.19 -3.13
N PRO A 36 9.25 -2.07 -2.96
CA PRO A 36 8.27 -2.19 -4.04
C PRO A 36 8.60 -1.23 -5.20
N GLN A 37 8.58 -1.72 -6.43
CA GLN A 37 8.96 -0.95 -7.63
C GLN A 37 8.58 -1.60 -8.98
N GLY A 38 7.74 -0.92 -9.76
CA GLY A 38 7.26 -1.43 -11.05
C GLY A 38 7.16 -0.37 -12.17
N GLY A 39 6.62 -0.78 -13.32
CA GLY A 39 6.74 -0.03 -14.58
C GLY A 39 5.54 0.84 -14.90
N ILE A 40 5.80 2.10 -15.27
CA ILE A 40 4.78 3.01 -15.76
C ILE A 40 4.25 2.50 -17.11
N LYS A 41 2.95 2.18 -17.17
CA LYS A 41 2.23 1.70 -18.36
C LYS A 41 1.95 2.88 -19.32
N TYR A 42 1.57 2.60 -20.57
CA TYR A 42 1.29 3.68 -21.53
C TYR A 42 0.04 4.47 -21.12
N GLY A 43 0.10 5.81 -21.18
CA GLY A 43 -0.96 6.70 -20.69
C GLY A 43 -1.03 6.83 -19.16
N GLU A 44 -0.24 6.08 -18.39
CA GLU A 44 -0.26 6.08 -16.94
C GLU A 44 0.61 7.20 -16.36
N THR A 45 0.07 8.00 -15.42
CA THR A 45 0.88 8.96 -14.67
C THR A 45 1.73 8.25 -13.60
N PRO A 46 2.86 8.81 -13.16
CA PRO A 46 3.67 8.22 -12.08
C PRO A 46 2.91 7.98 -10.77
N VAL A 47 1.84 8.74 -10.49
CA VAL A 47 0.99 8.55 -9.30
C VAL A 47 0.04 7.37 -9.47
N GLN A 48 -0.58 7.21 -10.64
CA GLN A 48 -1.40 6.03 -10.96
C GLN A 48 -0.56 4.75 -10.95
N ALA A 49 0.63 4.80 -11.57
CA ALA A 49 1.59 3.70 -11.53
C ALA A 49 1.93 3.35 -10.07
N MET A 50 2.31 4.34 -9.24
CA MET A 50 2.65 4.11 -7.84
C MET A 50 1.53 3.42 -7.05
N TYR A 51 0.28 3.88 -7.16
CA TYR A 51 -0.84 3.23 -6.48
C TYR A 51 -1.13 1.82 -7.01
N ARG A 52 -0.89 1.59 -8.30
CA ARG A 52 -1.08 0.26 -8.91
C ARG A 52 0.03 -0.71 -8.49
N GLU A 53 1.30 -0.33 -8.55
CA GLU A 53 2.41 -1.18 -8.09
C GLU A 53 2.29 -1.46 -6.57
N LEU A 54 1.86 -0.46 -5.78
CA LEU A 54 1.57 -0.62 -4.36
C LEU A 54 0.54 -1.75 -4.13
N HIS A 55 -0.56 -1.77 -4.88
CA HIS A 55 -1.56 -2.83 -4.78
C HIS A 55 -1.04 -4.16 -5.37
N GLU A 56 -0.41 -4.14 -6.55
CA GLU A 56 0.11 -5.34 -7.21
C GLU A 56 1.14 -6.10 -6.35
N GLU A 57 2.02 -5.40 -5.63
CA GLU A 57 3.10 -5.99 -4.83
C GLU A 57 2.82 -6.12 -3.31
N THR A 58 1.93 -5.29 -2.73
CA THR A 58 1.67 -5.28 -1.27
C THR A 58 0.20 -5.45 -0.87
N GLY A 59 -0.74 -5.44 -1.81
CA GLY A 59 -2.18 -5.47 -1.55
C GLY A 59 -2.77 -4.20 -0.93
N LEU A 60 -1.96 -3.17 -0.66
CA LEU A 60 -2.43 -1.93 -0.04
C LEU A 60 -3.20 -1.05 -1.03
N LEU A 61 -4.36 -0.58 -0.59
CA LEU A 61 -5.23 0.34 -1.32
C LEU A 61 -4.87 1.81 -1.02
N PRO A 62 -5.31 2.79 -1.85
CA PRO A 62 -4.98 4.20 -1.68
C PRO A 62 -5.32 4.77 -0.30
N GLU A 63 -6.40 4.31 0.33
CA GLU A 63 -6.86 4.67 1.67
C GLU A 63 -5.96 4.17 2.80
N HIS A 64 -5.17 3.11 2.57
CA HIS A 64 -4.23 2.57 3.55
C HIS A 64 -2.93 3.40 3.65
N VAL A 65 -2.72 4.38 2.76
CA VAL A 65 -1.49 5.17 2.66
C VAL A 65 -1.74 6.68 2.47
N LYS A 66 -0.72 7.49 2.71
CA LYS A 66 -0.69 8.92 2.35
C LYS A 66 0.64 9.25 1.67
N VAL A 67 0.60 9.93 0.52
CA VAL A 67 1.82 10.41 -0.16
C VAL A 67 2.44 11.54 0.68
N VAL A 68 3.69 11.36 1.09
CA VAL A 68 4.46 12.33 1.88
C VAL A 68 5.34 13.20 0.96
N GLY A 69 5.84 12.62 -0.13
CA GLY A 69 6.65 13.30 -1.12
C GLY A 69 7.11 12.37 -2.25
N ARG A 70 7.90 12.92 -3.18
CA ARG A 70 8.60 12.16 -4.22
C ARG A 70 9.98 12.76 -4.51
N THR A 71 10.85 12.01 -5.18
CA THR A 71 12.05 12.59 -5.81
C THR A 71 11.64 13.63 -6.84
N ARG A 72 12.43 14.69 -6.99
CA ARG A 72 12.16 15.74 -7.98
C ARG A 72 12.30 15.21 -9.40
N ASP A 73 13.43 14.55 -9.62
CA ASP A 73 13.95 14.12 -10.91
C ASP A 73 14.00 12.59 -11.03
N TRP A 74 14.31 12.13 -12.24
CA TRP A 74 14.44 10.70 -12.56
C TRP A 74 15.80 10.16 -12.15
N LEU A 75 15.82 9.22 -11.20
CA LEU A 75 17.01 8.45 -10.86
C LEU A 75 17.19 7.33 -11.89
N ARG A 76 18.35 7.22 -12.53
CA ARG A 76 18.66 6.18 -13.52
C ARG A 76 19.60 5.13 -12.94
N TYR A 77 19.40 3.86 -13.29
CA TYR A 77 20.43 2.82 -13.15
C TYR A 77 20.50 1.96 -14.41
N GLU A 78 21.70 1.53 -14.77
CA GLU A 78 21.91 0.55 -15.84
C GLU A 78 21.84 -0.87 -15.29
N VAL A 79 21.36 -1.81 -16.10
CA VAL A 79 21.33 -3.23 -15.76
C VAL A 79 22.50 -3.90 -16.49
N PRO A 80 23.45 -4.54 -15.80
CA PRO A 80 24.54 -5.24 -16.45
C PRO A 80 24.04 -6.34 -17.38
N ASP A 81 24.63 -6.45 -18.57
CA ASP A 81 24.25 -7.38 -19.66
C ASP A 81 23.92 -8.82 -19.22
N LYS A 82 24.59 -9.33 -18.19
CA LYS A 82 24.35 -10.67 -17.61
C LYS A 82 22.93 -10.88 -17.04
N PHE A 83 22.21 -9.79 -16.75
CA PHE A 83 20.82 -9.78 -16.29
C PHE A 83 19.81 -9.37 -17.38
N ILE A 84 20.28 -9.02 -18.58
CA ILE A 84 19.41 -8.64 -19.71
C ILE A 84 19.07 -9.89 -20.53
N LYS A 85 17.78 -10.11 -20.83
CA LYS A 85 17.37 -11.23 -21.70
C LYS A 85 17.92 -11.03 -23.11
N ARG A 86 18.30 -12.13 -23.78
CA ARG A 86 19.05 -12.09 -25.06
C ARG A 86 18.31 -11.33 -26.16
N GLU A 87 16.99 -11.35 -26.14
CA GLU A 87 16.10 -10.81 -27.18
C GLU A 87 15.96 -9.28 -27.12
N VAL A 88 16.36 -8.65 -26.00
CA VAL A 88 16.25 -7.18 -25.79
C VAL A 88 17.60 -6.50 -25.54
N ARG A 89 18.69 -7.26 -25.57
CA ARG A 89 20.07 -6.76 -25.37
C ARG A 89 20.44 -5.78 -26.49
N GLY A 90 21.03 -4.65 -26.12
CA GLY A 90 21.33 -3.53 -27.05
C GLY A 90 20.20 -2.52 -27.24
N HIS A 91 18.93 -2.89 -26.99
CA HIS A 91 17.80 -1.95 -26.98
C HIS A 91 17.42 -1.48 -25.57
N TYR A 92 17.52 -2.37 -24.59
CA TYR A 92 17.32 -2.08 -23.17
C TYR A 92 18.67 -1.83 -22.48
N ARG A 93 18.78 -0.71 -21.75
CA ARG A 93 19.94 -0.38 -20.88
C ARG A 93 19.63 -0.41 -19.39
N GLY A 94 18.40 -0.07 -18.97
CA GLY A 94 18.10 0.06 -17.54
C GLY A 94 16.72 0.59 -17.21
N GLN A 95 16.50 0.96 -15.95
CA GLN A 95 15.29 1.67 -15.52
C GLN A 95 15.61 3.13 -15.21
N LYS A 96 14.60 3.99 -15.40
CA LYS A 96 14.56 5.33 -14.80
C LYS A 96 13.37 5.42 -13.86
N GLN A 97 13.59 5.88 -12.63
CA GLN A 97 12.63 5.84 -11.53
C GLN A 97 12.30 7.22 -10.98
N ILE A 98 11.02 7.47 -10.77
CA ILE A 98 10.55 8.45 -9.77
C ILE A 98 10.27 7.67 -8.48
N TRP A 99 10.86 8.09 -7.37
CA TRP A 99 10.66 7.44 -6.07
C TRP A 99 9.65 8.20 -5.23
N PHE A 100 8.68 7.50 -4.65
CA PHE A 100 7.66 8.04 -3.77
C PHE A 100 7.94 7.66 -2.31
N LEU A 101 7.73 8.62 -1.41
CA LEU A 101 7.69 8.37 0.03
C LEU A 101 6.23 8.33 0.47
N LEU A 102 5.79 7.19 1.00
CA LEU A 102 4.45 6.99 1.53
C LEU A 102 4.48 6.86 3.04
N ARG A 103 3.38 7.20 3.70
CA ARG A 103 3.10 6.87 5.10
C ARG A 103 1.92 5.92 5.15
N MET A 104 2.10 4.76 5.78
CA MET A 104 1.01 3.86 6.10
C MET A 104 0.09 4.51 7.14
N VAL A 105 -1.22 4.39 6.91
CA VAL A 105 -2.28 4.81 7.83
C VAL A 105 -3.32 3.70 8.09
N GLY A 106 -3.27 2.62 7.30
CA GLY A 106 -3.85 1.32 7.68
C GLY A 106 -2.98 0.58 8.71
N ARG A 107 -3.22 -0.72 8.86
CA ARG A 107 -2.60 -1.63 9.83
C ARG A 107 -1.72 -2.64 9.11
N ASP A 108 -0.72 -3.20 9.81
CA ASP A 108 0.18 -4.24 9.27
C ASP A 108 -0.56 -5.47 8.68
N CYS A 109 -1.75 -5.80 9.20
CA CYS A 109 -2.60 -6.88 8.67
C CYS A 109 -3.32 -6.55 7.35
N ASP A 110 -3.30 -5.29 6.91
CA ASP A 110 -3.85 -4.87 5.62
C ASP A 110 -2.83 -5.09 4.47
N ILE A 111 -1.59 -5.52 4.78
CA ILE A 111 -0.56 -5.93 3.80
C ILE A 111 -0.78 -7.38 3.38
N CYS A 112 -1.01 -7.61 2.09
CA CYS A 112 -1.17 -8.95 1.52
C CYS A 112 -0.27 -9.14 0.28
N LEU A 113 0.86 -9.83 0.45
CA LEU A 113 1.78 -10.21 -0.65
C LEU A 113 1.19 -11.27 -1.61
N ARG A 114 -0.11 -11.55 -1.53
CA ARG A 114 -0.85 -12.53 -2.34
C ARG A 114 -2.18 -11.95 -2.86
N ALA A 115 -2.31 -10.62 -2.89
CA ALA A 115 -3.46 -9.92 -3.47
C ALA A 115 -3.54 -10.03 -5.01
N THR A 116 -2.48 -10.51 -5.67
CA THR A 116 -2.43 -10.74 -7.12
C THR A 116 -1.74 -12.05 -7.46
N ASP A 117 -1.99 -12.56 -8.67
CA ASP A 117 -1.41 -13.81 -9.20
C ASP A 117 0.10 -13.71 -9.53
N HIS A 118 0.70 -12.52 -9.46
CA HIS A 118 2.08 -12.24 -9.88
C HIS A 118 2.93 -11.54 -8.79
N PRO A 119 3.08 -12.13 -7.59
CA PRO A 119 3.76 -11.48 -6.48
C PRO A 119 5.29 -11.46 -6.64
N GLU A 120 5.90 -10.26 -6.59
CA GLU A 120 7.36 -10.06 -6.58
C GLU A 120 8.01 -10.49 -5.25
N PHE A 121 7.23 -10.55 -4.15
CA PHE A 121 7.72 -10.81 -2.79
C PHE A 121 7.22 -12.13 -2.19
N ASP A 122 8.02 -12.79 -1.34
CA ASP A 122 7.59 -13.95 -0.55
C ASP A 122 7.55 -13.73 0.98
N ALA A 123 8.26 -12.74 1.48
CA ALA A 123 8.18 -12.27 2.85
C ALA A 123 8.42 -10.75 2.91
N TRP A 124 8.01 -10.11 4.01
CA TRP A 124 8.30 -8.71 4.28
C TRP A 124 8.63 -8.48 5.76
N ARG A 125 9.26 -7.34 6.07
CA ARG A 125 9.44 -6.84 7.43
C ARG A 125 9.47 -5.31 7.45
N TRP A 126 9.26 -4.71 8.61
CA TRP A 126 9.74 -3.35 8.87
C TRP A 126 11.26 -3.38 9.10
N ASN A 127 11.96 -2.37 8.57
CA ASN A 127 13.40 -2.18 8.72
C ASN A 127 13.67 -0.70 9.08
N GLU A 128 14.80 -0.40 9.73
CA GLU A 128 15.25 1.00 9.84
C GLU A 128 15.34 1.67 8.47
N TYR A 129 15.06 2.98 8.41
CA TYR A 129 15.00 3.77 7.18
C TYR A 129 16.26 3.63 6.31
N TRP A 130 17.44 3.64 6.94
CA TRP A 130 18.70 3.40 6.27
C TRP A 130 18.93 1.89 6.12
N VAL A 131 18.22 1.30 5.15
CA VAL A 131 18.33 -0.13 4.82
C VAL A 131 19.77 -0.50 4.44
N PRO A 132 20.25 -1.70 4.81
CA PRO A 132 21.59 -2.14 4.47
C PRO A 132 21.70 -2.33 2.95
N LEU A 133 22.41 -1.43 2.27
CA LEU A 133 22.60 -1.48 0.82
C LEU A 133 23.27 -2.78 0.36
N ASP A 134 23.97 -3.48 1.24
CA ASP A 134 24.55 -4.80 0.92
C ASP A 134 23.51 -5.91 0.68
N ALA A 135 22.30 -5.78 1.25
CA ALA A 135 21.18 -6.68 0.95
C ALA A 135 20.51 -6.37 -0.41
N VAL A 136 20.89 -5.26 -1.05
CA VAL A 136 20.40 -4.80 -2.35
C VAL A 136 21.39 -5.20 -3.44
N ILE A 137 20.85 -5.63 -4.59
CA ILE A 137 21.65 -5.95 -5.77
C ILE A 137 22.48 -4.74 -6.23
N GLU A 138 23.77 -4.97 -6.45
CA GLU A 138 24.83 -3.97 -6.68
C GLU A 138 24.40 -2.75 -7.50
N PHE A 139 23.91 -2.97 -8.72
CA PHE A 139 23.56 -1.90 -9.67
C PHE A 139 22.34 -1.04 -9.26
N LYS A 140 21.60 -1.38 -8.19
CA LYS A 140 20.53 -0.53 -7.64
C LYS A 140 21.00 0.36 -6.47
N ARG A 141 22.16 0.09 -5.86
CA ARG A 141 22.58 0.67 -4.57
C ARG A 141 22.63 2.20 -4.59
N ASP A 142 23.20 2.79 -5.63
CA ASP A 142 23.32 4.24 -5.78
C ASP A 142 21.95 4.93 -5.88
N VAL A 143 21.02 4.34 -6.63
CA VAL A 143 19.64 4.86 -6.75
C VAL A 143 18.88 4.75 -5.43
N TYR A 144 19.12 3.69 -4.65
CA TYR A 144 18.57 3.55 -3.31
C TYR A 144 19.14 4.62 -2.36
N GLN A 145 20.46 4.84 -2.39
CA GLN A 145 21.13 5.87 -1.59
C GLN A 145 20.62 7.28 -1.95
N LEU A 146 20.48 7.60 -3.24
CA LEU A 146 19.96 8.88 -3.72
C LEU A 146 18.49 9.09 -3.32
N ALA A 147 17.62 8.09 -3.52
CA ALA A 147 16.22 8.16 -3.14
C ALA A 147 16.03 8.35 -1.62
N LEU A 148 16.71 7.54 -0.82
CA LEU A 148 16.66 7.63 0.64
C LEU A 148 17.21 8.97 1.14
N THR A 149 18.30 9.46 0.54
CA THR A 149 18.89 10.76 0.88
C THR A 149 17.93 11.90 0.55
N GLU A 150 17.39 11.99 -0.67
CA GLU A 150 16.46 13.06 -1.06
C GLU A 150 15.17 13.04 -0.20
N LEU A 151 14.66 11.86 0.13
CA LEU A 151 13.38 11.70 0.84
C LEU A 151 13.52 11.81 2.38
N SER A 152 14.72 11.65 2.94
CA SER A 152 14.99 11.73 4.39
C SER A 152 14.49 13.02 5.05
N ARG A 153 14.51 14.14 4.31
CA ARG A 153 14.03 15.47 4.75
C ARG A 153 12.57 15.50 5.20
N PHE A 154 11.76 14.52 4.79
CA PHE A 154 10.35 14.43 5.17
C PHE A 154 10.11 13.69 6.50
N LEU A 155 11.05 12.86 6.97
CA LEU A 155 10.92 12.08 8.21
C LEU A 155 10.69 12.94 9.46
N ARG A 156 11.30 14.13 9.49
CA ARG A 156 11.23 15.07 10.63
C ARG A 156 9.91 15.84 10.73
N ARG A 157 9.00 15.74 9.75
CA ARG A 157 7.80 16.59 9.66
C ARG A 157 6.53 16.03 10.30
N THR A 158 6.55 14.83 10.89
CA THR A 158 5.33 14.19 11.43
C THR A 158 4.98 14.51 12.89
N ASN A 159 5.92 14.93 13.75
CA ASN A 159 5.63 15.11 15.18
C ASN A 159 4.98 16.46 15.55
N THR A 160 5.10 17.50 14.73
CA THR A 160 4.80 18.89 15.14
C THR A 160 3.31 19.24 15.26
N ARG A 161 2.39 18.27 15.20
CA ARG A 161 0.94 18.49 15.31
C ARG A 161 0.24 17.77 16.48
N GLY A 162 0.95 17.00 17.30
CA GLY A 162 0.39 16.37 18.51
C GLY A 162 0.51 17.24 19.77
N GLU A 163 1.67 17.86 20.00
CA GLU A 163 2.07 18.37 21.33
C GLU A 163 1.55 19.78 21.69
N ARG A 164 0.53 20.30 21.00
CA ARG A 164 -0.08 21.61 21.29
C ARG A 164 -1.51 21.53 21.88
N GLY A 165 -1.98 20.34 22.25
CA GLY A 165 -3.27 20.16 22.94
C GLY A 165 -3.19 20.18 24.47
N GLU A 166 -2.16 19.58 25.06
CA GLU A 166 -2.18 19.13 26.47
C GLU A 166 -1.36 20.01 27.43
N ARG A 167 -1.46 21.34 27.30
CA ARG A 167 -0.83 22.29 28.24
C ARG A 167 -1.77 23.38 28.78
N ALA A 168 -3.04 23.05 28.96
CA ALA A 168 -3.99 23.88 29.72
C ALA A 168 -5.18 23.07 30.28
N ALA A 169 -5.00 22.41 31.44
CA ALA A 169 -6.05 22.26 32.47
C ALA A 169 -5.63 21.42 33.71
N HIS A 170 -6.02 21.92 34.88
CA HIS A 170 -6.27 21.24 36.18
C HIS A 170 -5.20 20.41 36.91
N HIS A 171 -5.16 20.59 38.23
CA HIS A 171 -4.13 20.12 39.15
C HIS A 171 -4.79 19.51 40.43
N GLY A 172 -5.04 18.20 40.43
CA GLY A 172 -5.45 17.39 41.60
C GLY A 172 -6.90 17.59 42.12
N PRO A 173 -7.31 16.89 43.20
CA PRO A 173 -6.56 15.93 44.04
C PRO A 173 -7.08 14.45 43.97
N ARG A 174 -6.84 13.63 45.02
CA ARG A 174 -6.91 12.14 45.01
C ARG A 174 -8.16 11.50 45.69
N TYR A 175 -8.49 10.29 45.21
CA TYR A 175 -9.29 9.16 45.75
C TYR A 175 -9.65 9.07 47.26
N PRO A 176 -10.76 8.38 47.61
CA PRO A 176 -10.70 6.94 48.00
C PRO A 176 -11.74 6.01 47.29
N ARG A 177 -12.02 4.80 47.84
CA ARG A 177 -12.66 3.61 47.18
C ARG A 177 -13.72 2.90 48.07
N VAL A 178 -14.45 1.92 47.50
CA VAL A 178 -15.45 0.95 48.07
C VAL A 178 -16.80 1.59 48.52
N ILE A 179 -17.95 0.92 48.74
CA ILE A 179 -18.34 -0.45 49.20
C ILE A 179 -19.47 -1.12 48.34
N GLN A 180 -19.56 -2.47 48.41
CA GLN A 180 -20.56 -3.50 48.03
C GLN A 180 -21.97 -3.29 47.39
N THR A 181 -22.25 -4.17 46.40
CA THR A 181 -23.44 -5.04 46.10
C THR A 181 -24.88 -4.70 46.53
N MET A 182 -25.83 -4.98 45.60
CA MET A 182 -26.90 -5.97 45.86
C MET A 182 -27.45 -6.63 44.57
N THR A 183 -28.15 -7.76 44.72
CA THR A 183 -28.72 -8.61 43.65
C THR A 183 -30.25 -8.70 43.74
N ILE A 184 -30.96 -8.70 42.61
CA ILE A 184 -32.38 -9.11 42.49
C ILE A 184 -32.53 -10.00 41.26
N GLU A 185 -33.55 -10.87 41.27
CA GLU A 185 -33.60 -12.15 40.55
C GLU A 185 -34.36 -12.11 39.20
N THR A 186 -34.23 -13.21 38.46
CA THR A 186 -34.97 -13.50 37.22
C THR A 186 -36.30 -14.20 37.52
N PRO A 187 -37.29 -14.13 36.61
CA PRO A 187 -38.00 -15.36 36.24
C PRO A 187 -37.93 -15.64 34.73
N ALA A 188 -37.87 -16.92 34.37
CA ALA A 188 -37.75 -17.36 32.98
C ALA A 188 -39.11 -17.62 32.32
N VAL A 189 -39.17 -17.48 30.99
CA VAL A 189 -40.18 -18.11 30.12
C VAL A 189 -39.45 -18.81 28.97
N THR A 190 -39.98 -19.95 28.53
CA THR A 190 -39.24 -20.95 27.72
C THR A 190 -39.79 -21.07 26.30
N ALA A 191 -38.93 -21.49 25.37
CA ALA A 191 -39.27 -22.01 24.03
C ALA A 191 -39.88 -21.01 23.03
N ALA A 192 -39.94 -21.28 21.72
CA ALA A 192 -39.04 -22.01 20.80
C ALA A 192 -39.55 -21.75 19.35
N GLY A 193 -38.74 -22.02 18.33
CA GLY A 193 -39.19 -22.01 16.93
C GLY A 193 -38.24 -21.25 16.00
N ALA A 194 -37.91 -21.86 14.87
CA ALA A 194 -36.91 -21.37 13.92
C ALA A 194 -37.54 -20.70 12.68
N ALA A 195 -36.67 -20.39 11.71
CA ALA A 195 -36.96 -20.00 10.32
C ALA A 195 -37.51 -18.57 10.09
N VAL A 196 -36.59 -17.65 9.80
CA VAL A 196 -36.87 -16.46 8.99
C VAL A 196 -36.55 -16.82 7.53
N GLN A 197 -37.57 -16.91 6.68
CA GLN A 197 -37.40 -16.81 5.23
C GLN A 197 -37.62 -15.36 4.82
N ALA A 198 -36.70 -14.82 4.00
CA ALA A 198 -36.79 -13.46 3.50
C ALA A 198 -36.98 -13.49 1.98
N GLU A 199 -38.22 -13.35 1.51
CA GLU A 199 -38.54 -13.14 0.10
C GLU A 199 -39.02 -11.70 -0.10
N CYS A 200 -38.25 -10.91 -0.85
CA CYS A 200 -38.58 -9.54 -1.19
C CYS A 200 -39.25 -9.50 -2.56
N THR A 201 -40.57 -9.64 -2.59
CA THR A 201 -41.38 -9.62 -3.83
C THR A 201 -41.84 -8.21 -4.17
N VAL A 202 -41.01 -7.47 -4.93
CA VAL A 202 -41.42 -6.20 -5.54
C VAL A 202 -42.56 -6.46 -6.53
N SER A 203 -43.70 -5.80 -6.33
CA SER A 203 -44.87 -5.91 -7.19
C SER A 203 -45.40 -4.53 -7.55
N GLU A 204 -45.40 -4.18 -8.84
CA GLU A 204 -46.50 -3.42 -9.45
C GLU A 204 -46.52 -3.65 -10.98
N GLU A 205 -47.72 -3.75 -11.54
CA GLU A 205 -47.93 -3.96 -12.99
C GLU A 205 -48.10 -2.63 -13.73
N VAL A 206 -47.57 -2.52 -14.94
CA VAL A 206 -48.16 -1.65 -15.98
C VAL A 206 -48.27 -2.43 -17.28
N ARG A 207 -49.50 -2.62 -17.78
CA ARG A 207 -49.80 -3.37 -19.01
C ARG A 207 -50.23 -2.43 -20.15
N ILE A 208 -49.47 -2.42 -21.24
CA ILE A 208 -49.92 -1.98 -22.59
C ILE A 208 -49.21 -2.92 -23.59
N ILE A 209 -49.81 -4.01 -24.11
CA ILE A 209 -50.91 -4.13 -25.10
C ILE A 209 -50.48 -3.77 -26.54
N ALA A 210 -50.66 -4.75 -27.45
CA ALA A 210 -50.56 -4.68 -28.92
C ALA A 210 -49.15 -4.43 -29.53
N ARG A 211 -48.78 -5.00 -30.70
CA ARG A 211 -49.42 -6.01 -31.58
C ARG A 211 -48.33 -6.72 -32.43
N ARG A 212 -48.60 -7.93 -32.94
CA ARG A 212 -47.82 -8.55 -34.03
C ARG A 212 -48.44 -8.20 -35.39
N SER A 213 -47.61 -7.89 -36.38
CA SER A 213 -47.75 -8.20 -37.82
C SER A 213 -46.35 -7.98 -38.42
N SER A 214 -45.64 -8.99 -38.92
CA SER A 214 -45.87 -9.80 -40.14
C SER A 214 -45.23 -9.15 -41.38
N CYS A 215 -44.72 -9.99 -42.28
CA CYS A 215 -43.85 -9.64 -43.41
C CYS A 215 -44.45 -8.61 -44.38
N ASP A 216 -43.58 -7.82 -45.00
CA ASP A 216 -42.99 -8.18 -46.31
C ASP A 216 -41.45 -8.02 -46.23
#